data_AF-A0A2S7X7V8-F1
#
_entry.id   AF-A0A2S7X7V8-F1
#
_cell.length_a   1.000
_cell.length_b   1.000
_cell.length_c   1.000
_cell.angle_alpha   90.00
_cell.angle_beta   90.00
_cell.angle_gamma   90.00
#
_symmetry.space_group_name_H-M   'P 1'
#
loop_
_entity.id
_entity.type
_entity.pdbx_description
1 polymer ?
#
loop_
_entity_poly.entity_id
_entity_poly.type
_entity_poly.pdbx_seq_one_letter_code
_entity_poly.pdbx_strand_id
1 'polypeptide(L)'
;MNILIFLGICFIFFGVVGFFTKSSWWNWVDAVYYPLGALGVCLIFIQSTNDRKIIELYDLQIKQRAEIAAIEKQKPKFSKFDNEDSLIATQGSHLAHISNYAEACGDIIKTTECIAAKEISSITKQYENKFVQFSGAERVQAVCSSAKPMIEQLGKSDVLGVTLYNSLLQYFTAGIDKGFYQYDYVNSSKYIEDFSAFAWNEFKSVVNVNVFSKRDVTLLSNEFKETLYFTDSLLSSLNVCLRAPKSIRNGEYSNWSKHRLEKVSELSELQERAENIEKAKSLKNDNVTKLQFLYWPFIIILALSIKFGKAVNSLVPKKI
;
A
#
# COMPACT_ATOMS: atom_id res chain seq x y z
N MET A 1 9.54 48.65 -2.75
CA MET A 1 10.48 49.54 -2.06
C MET A 1 11.27 48.71 -1.06
N ASN A 2 12.61 48.80 -1.05
CA ASN A 2 13.43 48.03 -0.11
C ASN A 2 13.11 48.46 1.33
N ILE A 3 12.91 47.50 2.23
CA ILE A 3 12.53 47.73 3.63
C ILE A 3 13.53 48.64 4.36
N LEU A 4 14.82 48.55 4.04
CA LEU A 4 15.88 49.39 4.62
C LEU A 4 15.78 50.84 4.16
N ILE A 5 15.40 51.06 2.90
CA ILE A 5 15.20 52.41 2.35
C ILE A 5 13.97 53.05 3.01
N PHE A 6 12.88 52.28 3.14
CA PHE A 6 11.68 52.74 3.83
C PHE A 6 11.96 53.09 5.29
N LEU A 7 12.69 52.22 6.01
CA LEU A 7 13.15 52.47 7.38
C LEU A 7 13.91 53.80 7.48
N GLY A 8 14.91 54.01 6.62
CA GLY A 8 15.71 55.24 6.61
C GLY A 8 14.85 56.48 6.40
N ILE A 9 13.96 56.46 5.39
CA ILE A 9 13.08 57.59 5.07
C ILE A 9 12.13 57.89 6.24
N CYS A 10 11.47 56.88 6.80
CA CYS A 10 10.52 57.08 7.89
C CYS A 10 11.19 57.59 9.16
N PHE A 11 12.35 57.04 9.54
CA PHE A 11 13.07 57.52 10.73
C PHE A 11 13.55 58.96 10.59
N ILE A 12 14.09 59.34 9.43
CA ILE A 12 14.51 60.71 9.17
C ILE A 12 13.30 61.64 9.20
N PHE A 13 12.22 61.30 8.47
CA PHE A 13 11.02 62.12 8.39
C PHE A 13 10.37 62.34 9.76
N PHE A 14 10.08 61.27 10.51
CA PHE A 14 9.44 61.39 11.82
C PHE A 14 10.39 61.96 12.89
N GLY A 15 11.70 61.76 12.76
CA GLY A 15 12.69 62.43 13.60
C GLY A 15 12.68 63.95 13.41
N VAL A 16 12.67 64.41 12.16
CA VAL A 16 12.56 65.85 11.82
C VAL A 16 11.22 66.41 12.29
N VAL A 17 10.10 65.76 11.97
CA VAL A 17 8.77 66.20 12.41
C VAL A 17 8.67 66.24 13.93
N GLY A 18 9.19 65.24 14.62
CA GLY A 18 9.30 65.20 16.09
C GLY A 18 10.07 66.38 16.65
N PHE A 19 11.21 66.72 16.05
CA PHE A 19 12.03 67.83 16.49
C PHE A 19 11.34 69.20 16.34
N PHE A 20 10.55 69.40 15.27
CA PHE A 20 9.95 70.71 14.99
C PHE A 20 8.51 70.89 15.53
N THR A 21 7.81 69.82 15.93
CA THR A 21 6.39 69.90 16.30
C THR A 21 6.12 69.67 17.79
N LYS A 22 5.70 70.73 18.49
CA LYS A 22 5.27 70.68 19.91
C LYS A 22 3.79 70.34 20.06
N SER A 23 3.29 69.36 19.33
CA SER A 23 1.86 69.02 19.31
C SER A 23 1.48 68.03 20.43
N SER A 24 0.27 68.16 20.98
CA SER A 24 -0.31 67.16 21.90
C SER A 24 -0.64 65.84 21.20
N TRP A 25 -0.64 65.80 19.87
CA TRP A 25 -0.87 64.60 19.06
C TRP A 25 0.11 63.45 19.38
N TRP A 26 1.33 63.77 19.82
CA TRP A 26 2.33 62.77 20.24
C TRP A 26 1.88 61.90 21.41
N ASN A 27 0.87 62.32 22.19
CA ASN A 27 0.31 61.49 23.26
C ASN A 27 -0.45 60.27 22.72
N TRP A 28 -1.07 60.40 21.54
CA TRP A 28 -1.82 59.31 20.89
C TRP A 28 -0.94 58.21 20.31
N VAL A 29 0.34 58.51 20.06
CA VAL A 29 1.28 57.54 19.48
C VAL A 29 1.38 56.27 20.32
N ASP A 30 1.33 56.37 21.65
CA ASP A 30 1.42 55.19 22.52
C ASP A 30 0.16 54.33 22.41
N ALA A 31 -1.02 54.97 22.34
CA ALA A 31 -2.30 54.28 22.18
C ALA A 31 -2.40 53.50 20.85
N VAL A 32 -1.67 53.91 19.81
CA VAL A 32 -1.62 53.21 18.51
C VAL A 32 -0.47 52.20 18.46
N TYR A 33 0.70 52.57 18.99
CA TYR A 33 1.92 51.76 18.91
C TYR A 33 1.80 50.44 19.68
N TYR A 34 1.32 50.46 20.92
CA TYR A 34 1.29 49.25 21.74
C TYR A 34 0.30 48.19 21.21
N PRO A 35 -0.93 48.53 20.77
CA PRO A 35 -1.81 47.56 20.11
C PRO A 35 -1.23 47.00 18.80
N LEU A 36 -0.56 47.83 17.98
CA LEU A 36 0.11 47.34 16.77
C LEU A 36 1.23 46.35 17.10
N GLY A 37 2.04 46.64 18.13
CA GLY A 37 3.06 45.71 18.62
C GLY A 37 2.46 44.37 19.09
N ALA A 38 1.38 44.43 19.88
CA ALA A 38 0.67 43.25 20.37
C ALA A 38 0.08 42.39 19.23
N LEU A 39 -0.57 43.02 18.25
CA LEU A 39 -1.05 42.35 17.04
C LEU A 39 0.09 41.67 16.29
N GLY A 40 1.27 42.30 16.23
CA GLY A 40 2.43 41.74 15.56
C GLY A 40 2.96 40.49 16.23
N VAL A 41 2.99 40.49 17.57
CA VAL A 41 3.33 39.30 18.35
C VAL A 41 2.32 38.17 18.11
N CYS A 42 1.01 38.46 18.15
CA CYS A 42 -0.04 37.48 17.87
C CYS A 42 0.10 36.85 16.47
N LEU A 43 0.38 37.66 15.45
CA LEU A 43 0.58 37.19 14.07
C LEU A 43 1.77 36.23 13.96
N ILE A 44 2.89 36.53 14.65
CA ILE A 44 4.07 35.65 14.69
C ILE A 44 3.72 34.28 15.32
N PHE A 45 2.96 34.25 16.41
CA PHE A 45 2.58 33.01 17.07
C PHE A 45 1.63 32.13 16.23
N ILE A 46 0.67 32.74 15.53
CA ILE A 46 -0.25 32.02 14.63
C ILE A 46 0.54 31.36 13.50
N GLN A 47 1.50 32.08 12.92
CA GLN A 47 2.34 31.53 11.84
C GLN A 47 3.26 30.42 12.36
N SER A 48 3.92 30.64 13.50
CA SER A 48 4.83 29.65 14.10
C SER A 48 4.14 28.33 14.41
N THR A 49 2.85 28.36 14.78
CA THR A 49 2.10 27.13 15.07
C THR A 49 1.89 26.26 13.84
N ASN A 50 1.58 26.85 12.68
CA ASN A 50 1.40 26.10 11.44
C ASN A 50 2.73 25.60 10.87
N ASP A 51 3.77 26.43 10.92
CA ASP A 51 5.10 26.04 10.45
C ASP A 51 5.69 24.92 11.34
N ARG A 52 5.47 24.96 12.67
CA ARG A 52 5.85 23.86 13.59
C ARG A 52 5.16 22.55 13.26
N LYS A 53 3.85 22.57 12.94
CA LYS A 53 3.11 21.35 12.57
C LYS A 53 3.64 20.73 11.28
N ILE A 54 4.01 21.56 10.30
CA ILE A 54 4.59 21.06 9.05
C ILE A 54 5.97 20.44 9.31
N ILE A 55 6.82 21.10 10.12
CA ILE A 55 8.13 20.56 10.49
C ILE A 55 7.99 19.22 11.22
N GLU A 56 7.09 19.11 12.19
CA GLU A 56 6.81 17.86 12.91
C GLU A 56 6.37 16.73 11.97
N LEU A 57 5.53 17.03 10.97
CA LEU A 57 5.14 16.06 9.95
C LEU A 57 6.32 15.62 9.08
N TYR A 58 7.22 16.52 8.71
CA TYR A 58 8.42 16.15 7.95
C TYR A 58 9.37 15.28 8.77
N ASP A 59 9.57 15.58 10.05
CA ASP A 59 10.38 14.75 10.95
C ASP A 59 9.79 13.34 11.07
N LEU A 60 8.45 13.22 11.18
CA LEU A 60 7.75 11.94 11.17
C LEU A 60 7.92 11.20 9.82
N GLN A 61 7.84 11.90 8.69
CA GLN A 61 8.07 11.29 7.37
C GLN A 61 9.51 10.77 7.23
N ILE A 62 10.51 11.52 7.70
CA ILE A 62 11.91 11.10 7.68
C ILE A 62 12.09 9.83 8.53
N LYS A 63 11.53 9.81 9.74
CA LYS A 63 11.56 8.64 10.62
C LYS A 63 10.92 7.42 9.96
N GLN A 64 9.73 7.58 9.37
CA GLN A 64 9.03 6.49 8.68
C GLN A 64 9.81 5.98 7.47
N ARG A 65 10.44 6.86 6.68
CA ARG A 65 11.33 6.44 5.57
C ARG A 65 12.54 5.66 6.08
N ALA A 66 13.12 6.03 7.21
CA ALA A 66 14.21 5.29 7.83
C ALA A 66 13.75 3.90 8.33
N GLU A 67 12.55 3.80 8.90
CA GLU A 67 11.93 2.52 9.30
C GLU A 67 11.67 1.63 8.08
N ILE A 68 11.08 2.16 6.99
CA ILE A 68 10.90 1.43 5.72
C ILE A 68 12.25 0.95 5.19
N ALA A 69 13.28 1.79 5.18
CA ALA A 69 14.62 1.38 4.74
C ALA A 69 15.23 0.30 5.64
N ALA A 70 14.94 0.29 6.95
CA ALA A 70 15.35 -0.78 7.84
C ALA A 70 14.60 -2.10 7.56
N ILE A 71 13.30 -2.04 7.26
CA ILE A 71 12.49 -3.19 6.86
C ILE A 71 12.97 -3.75 5.52
N GLU A 72 13.33 -2.91 4.55
CA GLU A 72 13.90 -3.34 3.26
C GLU A 72 15.20 -4.12 3.44
N LYS A 73 16.05 -3.74 4.41
CA LYS A 73 17.26 -4.51 4.73
C LYS A 73 16.96 -5.91 5.29
N GLN A 74 15.78 -6.09 5.86
CA GLN A 74 15.29 -7.38 6.37
C GLN A 74 14.54 -8.19 5.29
N LYS A 75 14.45 -7.69 4.04
CA LYS A 75 13.83 -8.45 2.94
C LYS A 75 14.48 -9.84 2.85
N PRO A 76 13.70 -10.93 2.95
CA PRO A 76 14.22 -12.27 2.78
C PRO A 76 14.96 -12.37 1.44
N LYS A 77 16.24 -12.78 1.50
CA LYS A 77 17.06 -12.89 0.30
C LYS A 77 16.78 -14.21 -0.40
N PHE A 78 16.44 -14.13 -1.67
CA PHE A 78 16.33 -15.27 -2.56
C PHE A 78 17.34 -15.08 -3.66
N SER A 79 18.08 -16.12 -4.00
CA SER A 79 19.24 -15.96 -4.86
C SER A 79 18.88 -15.67 -6.32
N LYS A 80 17.72 -16.12 -6.83
CA LYS A 80 17.49 -16.19 -8.30
C LYS A 80 16.00 -16.30 -8.76
N PHE A 81 15.01 -15.73 -8.07
CA PHE A 81 13.60 -15.85 -8.48
C PHE A 81 13.12 -14.78 -9.48
N ASP A 82 13.96 -13.80 -9.80
CA ASP A 82 13.57 -12.62 -10.58
C ASP A 82 13.33 -12.91 -12.08
N ASN A 83 13.66 -14.11 -12.55
CA ASN A 83 13.53 -14.53 -13.96
C ASN A 83 12.53 -15.68 -14.19
N GLU A 84 11.73 -16.07 -13.19
CA GLU A 84 10.74 -17.16 -13.36
C GLU A 84 9.36 -16.69 -13.84
N ASP A 85 9.19 -15.40 -14.12
CA ASP A 85 7.91 -14.82 -14.52
C ASP A 85 7.24 -15.54 -15.71
N SER A 86 8.01 -15.90 -16.73
CA SER A 86 7.52 -16.64 -17.89
C SER A 86 7.05 -18.04 -17.53
N LEU A 87 7.80 -18.74 -16.69
CA LEU A 87 7.45 -20.07 -16.19
C LEU A 87 6.20 -20.01 -15.30
N ILE A 88 6.10 -19.04 -14.41
CA ILE A 88 4.92 -18.86 -13.55
C ILE A 88 3.68 -18.61 -14.42
N ALA A 89 3.81 -17.81 -15.48
CA ALA A 89 2.74 -17.62 -16.45
C ALA A 89 2.38 -18.92 -17.19
N THR A 90 3.36 -19.75 -17.56
CA THR A 90 3.10 -21.11 -18.10
C THR A 90 2.39 -22.01 -17.09
N GLN A 91 2.73 -21.95 -15.80
CA GLN A 91 1.99 -22.69 -14.79
C GLN A 91 0.56 -22.16 -14.63
N GLY A 92 0.37 -20.84 -14.72
CA GLY A 92 -0.94 -20.21 -14.76
C GLY A 92 -1.80 -20.64 -15.96
N SER A 93 -1.19 -21.01 -17.09
CA SER A 93 -1.95 -21.50 -18.24
C SER A 93 -2.59 -22.88 -18.00
N HIS A 94 -2.04 -23.71 -17.10
CA HIS A 94 -2.70 -24.94 -16.65
C HIS A 94 -3.97 -24.64 -15.85
N LEU A 95 -3.99 -23.57 -15.05
CA LEU A 95 -5.21 -23.16 -14.35
C LEU A 95 -6.24 -22.57 -15.33
N ALA A 96 -5.78 -21.72 -16.25
CA ALA A 96 -6.62 -21.11 -17.29
C ALA A 96 -7.16 -22.15 -18.30
N HIS A 97 -6.49 -23.29 -18.47
CA HIS A 97 -7.02 -24.39 -19.28
C HIS A 97 -8.39 -24.86 -18.80
N ILE A 98 -8.62 -24.88 -17.48
CA ILE A 98 -9.89 -25.29 -16.89
C ILE A 98 -11.01 -24.33 -17.31
N SER A 99 -10.78 -23.02 -17.23
CA SER A 99 -11.78 -22.02 -17.62
C SER A 99 -11.98 -21.95 -19.12
N ASN A 100 -10.91 -22.04 -19.92
CA ASN A 100 -11.01 -22.13 -21.37
C ASN A 100 -11.82 -23.35 -21.82
N TYR A 101 -11.61 -24.50 -21.17
CA TYR A 101 -12.38 -25.71 -21.45
C TYR A 101 -13.86 -25.55 -21.06
N ALA A 102 -14.14 -24.99 -19.88
CA ALA A 102 -15.49 -24.69 -19.42
C ALA A 102 -16.25 -23.74 -20.37
N GLU A 103 -15.55 -22.75 -20.92
CA GLU A 103 -16.10 -21.81 -21.91
C GLU A 103 -16.38 -22.53 -23.24
N ALA A 104 -15.46 -23.37 -23.71
CA ALA A 104 -15.62 -24.14 -24.95
C ALA A 104 -16.80 -25.13 -24.90
N CYS A 105 -17.14 -25.64 -23.72
CA CYS A 105 -18.31 -26.49 -23.52
C CYS A 105 -19.64 -25.81 -23.87
N GLY A 106 -19.74 -24.48 -23.71
CA GLY A 106 -20.99 -23.73 -23.90
C GLY A 106 -22.15 -24.29 -23.06
N ASP A 107 -23.40 -23.86 -23.29
CA ASP A 107 -24.55 -24.31 -22.48
C ASP A 107 -25.20 -25.61 -22.94
N ILE A 108 -24.80 -26.10 -24.12
CA ILE A 108 -25.47 -27.19 -24.82
C ILE A 108 -24.82 -28.54 -24.50
N ILE A 109 -23.50 -28.57 -24.28
CA ILE A 109 -22.75 -29.81 -24.05
C ILE A 109 -22.88 -30.22 -22.58
N LYS A 110 -23.46 -31.40 -22.34
CA LYS A 110 -23.72 -31.96 -21.00
C LYS A 110 -22.90 -33.21 -20.71
N THR A 111 -21.68 -33.29 -21.24
CA THR A 111 -20.77 -34.38 -20.85
C THR A 111 -20.28 -34.16 -19.43
N THR A 112 -19.88 -35.24 -18.76
CA THR A 112 -19.38 -35.19 -17.37
C THR A 112 -18.16 -34.28 -17.24
N GLU A 113 -17.28 -34.28 -18.26
CA GLU A 113 -16.12 -33.42 -18.37
C GLU A 113 -16.50 -31.94 -18.40
N CYS A 114 -17.52 -31.59 -19.19
CA CYS A 114 -17.98 -30.21 -19.30
C CYS A 114 -18.64 -29.71 -18.01
N ILE A 115 -19.36 -30.58 -17.30
CA ILE A 115 -19.96 -30.25 -16.01
C ILE A 115 -18.83 -30.00 -14.99
N ALA A 116 -17.88 -30.93 -14.86
CA ALA A 116 -16.74 -30.79 -13.94
C ALA A 116 -15.92 -29.53 -14.24
N ALA A 117 -15.61 -29.26 -15.52
CA ALA A 117 -14.88 -28.06 -15.93
C ALA A 117 -15.60 -26.78 -15.51
N LYS A 118 -16.91 -26.67 -15.77
CA LYS A 118 -17.72 -25.50 -15.40
C LYS A 118 -17.77 -25.27 -13.90
N GLU A 119 -17.99 -26.34 -13.14
CA GLU A 119 -18.07 -26.28 -11.69
C GLU A 119 -16.74 -25.85 -11.07
N ILE A 120 -15.61 -26.46 -11.49
CA ILE A 120 -14.28 -26.09 -11.01
C ILE A 120 -13.91 -24.66 -11.43
N SER A 121 -14.17 -24.31 -12.70
CA SER A 121 -13.89 -22.99 -13.27
C SER A 121 -14.57 -21.84 -12.51
N SER A 122 -15.78 -22.06 -12.00
CA SER A 122 -16.52 -21.06 -11.21
C SER A 122 -15.74 -20.54 -9.99
N ILE A 123 -14.83 -21.36 -9.46
CA ILE A 123 -13.96 -21.03 -8.33
C ILE A 123 -12.57 -20.64 -8.83
N THR A 124 -11.94 -21.45 -9.69
CA THR A 124 -10.53 -21.25 -10.09
C THR A 124 -10.31 -19.96 -10.87
N LYS A 125 -11.30 -19.50 -11.65
CA LYS A 125 -11.22 -18.27 -12.45
C LYS A 125 -10.93 -17.02 -11.61
N GLN A 126 -11.33 -17.01 -10.34
CA GLN A 126 -11.08 -15.90 -9.41
C GLN A 126 -9.59 -15.75 -9.05
N TYR A 127 -8.81 -16.81 -9.25
CA TYR A 127 -7.39 -16.89 -8.87
C TYR A 127 -6.43 -16.79 -10.05
N GLU A 128 -6.91 -16.92 -11.29
CA GLU A 128 -6.07 -16.87 -12.49
C GLU A 128 -5.25 -15.57 -12.59
N ASN A 129 -5.85 -14.44 -12.19
CA ASN A 129 -5.17 -13.15 -12.23
C ASN A 129 -3.91 -13.09 -11.32
N LYS A 130 -3.79 -13.98 -10.32
CA LYS A 130 -2.63 -14.03 -9.41
C LYS A 130 -1.36 -14.51 -10.11
N PHE A 131 -1.51 -15.26 -11.20
CA PHE A 131 -0.38 -15.73 -11.99
C PHE A 131 0.21 -14.68 -12.94
N VAL A 132 -0.52 -13.58 -13.16
CA VAL A 132 -0.10 -12.47 -14.04
C VAL A 132 0.08 -11.15 -13.27
N GLN A 133 -0.52 -11.02 -12.08
CA GLN A 133 -0.30 -9.89 -11.18
C GLN A 133 1.11 -9.97 -10.56
N PHE A 134 1.77 -8.81 -10.44
CA PHE A 134 3.13 -8.65 -9.89
C PHE A 134 4.22 -9.36 -10.70
N SER A 135 5.46 -9.33 -10.22
CA SER A 135 6.63 -10.01 -10.82
C SER A 135 7.49 -10.64 -9.72
N GLY A 136 8.36 -11.57 -10.10
CA GLY A 136 9.35 -12.18 -9.20
C GLY A 136 8.74 -12.82 -7.95
N ALA A 137 9.34 -12.53 -6.79
CA ALA A 137 8.94 -13.11 -5.50
C ALA A 137 7.51 -12.69 -5.08
N GLU A 138 7.09 -11.48 -5.42
CA GLU A 138 5.75 -10.98 -5.15
C GLU A 138 4.68 -11.79 -5.90
N ARG A 139 4.94 -12.16 -7.16
CA ARG A 139 4.03 -13.03 -7.92
C ARG A 139 3.93 -14.42 -7.30
N VAL A 140 5.05 -15.02 -6.94
CA VAL A 140 5.08 -16.34 -6.27
C VAL A 140 4.31 -16.28 -4.96
N GLN A 141 4.53 -15.25 -4.14
CA GLN A 141 3.79 -15.09 -2.89
C GLN A 141 2.29 -14.94 -3.13
N ALA A 142 1.87 -14.13 -4.10
CA ALA A 142 0.45 -13.95 -4.42
C ALA A 142 -0.24 -15.25 -4.84
N VAL A 143 0.43 -16.07 -5.67
CA VAL A 143 -0.07 -17.40 -6.06
C VAL A 143 -0.14 -18.31 -4.84
N CYS A 144 0.93 -18.41 -4.04
CA CYS A 144 1.00 -19.37 -2.95
C CYS A 144 0.13 -19.00 -1.75
N SER A 145 -0.09 -17.71 -1.47
CA SER A 145 -1.07 -17.28 -0.48
C SER A 145 -2.51 -17.59 -0.92
N SER A 146 -2.74 -17.74 -2.23
CA SER A 146 -4.06 -18.00 -2.80
C SER A 146 -4.35 -19.50 -3.02
N ALA A 147 -3.31 -20.33 -3.11
CA ALA A 147 -3.41 -21.76 -3.39
C ALA A 147 -4.28 -22.51 -2.38
N LYS A 148 -3.99 -22.37 -1.08
CA LYS A 148 -4.75 -23.05 -0.02
C LYS A 148 -6.21 -22.56 0.07
N PRO A 149 -6.51 -21.24 0.08
CA PRO A 149 -7.89 -20.75 -0.01
C PRO A 149 -8.66 -21.27 -1.23
N MET A 150 -8.02 -21.38 -2.39
CA MET A 150 -8.63 -21.94 -3.60
C MET A 150 -9.01 -23.41 -3.41
N ILE A 151 -8.08 -24.24 -2.91
CA ILE A 151 -8.34 -25.66 -2.61
C ILE A 151 -9.45 -25.81 -1.57
N GLU A 152 -9.44 -25.00 -0.51
CA GLU A 152 -10.47 -25.02 0.53
C GLU A 152 -11.86 -24.61 -0.01
N GLN A 153 -11.93 -23.65 -0.93
CA GLN A 153 -13.19 -23.27 -1.57
C GLN A 153 -13.74 -24.40 -2.46
N LEU A 154 -12.87 -25.08 -3.22
CA LEU A 154 -13.25 -26.26 -4.00
C LEU A 154 -13.77 -27.41 -3.12
N GLY A 155 -13.23 -27.57 -1.91
CA GLY A 155 -13.74 -28.52 -0.93
C GLY A 155 -15.11 -28.13 -0.37
N LYS A 156 -15.35 -26.84 -0.12
CA LYS A 156 -16.63 -26.33 0.40
C LYS A 156 -17.78 -26.39 -0.62
N SER A 157 -17.47 -26.38 -1.91
CA SER A 157 -18.47 -26.44 -2.97
C SER A 157 -18.85 -27.86 -3.38
N ASP A 158 -18.26 -28.89 -2.75
CA ASP A 158 -18.43 -30.32 -3.07
C ASP A 158 -18.06 -30.73 -4.51
N VAL A 159 -17.53 -29.81 -5.32
CA VAL A 159 -17.24 -30.03 -6.76
C VAL A 159 -16.23 -31.16 -6.99
N LEU A 160 -15.25 -31.31 -6.11
CA LEU A 160 -14.25 -32.38 -6.22
C LEU A 160 -14.75 -33.71 -5.63
N GLY A 161 -15.81 -33.69 -4.81
CA GLY A 161 -16.13 -34.76 -3.90
C GLY A 161 -15.11 -34.90 -2.76
N VAL A 162 -15.55 -35.45 -1.63
CA VAL A 162 -14.76 -35.52 -0.38
C VAL A 162 -13.43 -36.23 -0.57
N THR A 163 -13.40 -37.36 -1.29
CA THR A 163 -12.19 -38.17 -1.46
C THR A 163 -11.10 -37.45 -2.25
N LEU A 164 -11.45 -36.82 -3.39
CA LEU A 164 -10.49 -36.12 -4.22
C LEU A 164 -10.03 -34.82 -3.57
N TYR A 165 -10.93 -34.09 -2.91
CA TYR A 165 -10.58 -32.91 -2.12
C TYR A 165 -9.55 -33.23 -1.03
N ASN A 166 -9.80 -34.28 -0.23
CA ASN A 166 -8.87 -34.70 0.82
C ASN A 166 -7.53 -35.12 0.24
N SER A 167 -7.56 -35.88 -0.87
CA SER A 167 -6.35 -36.31 -1.57
C SER A 167 -5.54 -35.10 -2.05
N LEU A 168 -6.18 -34.13 -2.72
CA LEU A 168 -5.55 -32.91 -3.21
C LEU A 168 -4.94 -32.10 -2.07
N LEU A 169 -5.71 -31.85 -1.00
CA LEU A 169 -5.25 -31.04 0.13
C LEU A 169 -4.08 -31.71 0.85
N GLN A 170 -4.16 -33.01 1.11
CA GLN A 170 -3.09 -33.78 1.73
C GLN A 170 -1.84 -33.76 0.85
N TYR A 171 -1.98 -34.03 -0.44
CA TYR A 171 -0.87 -34.13 -1.38
C TYR A 171 -0.18 -32.79 -1.61
N PHE A 172 -0.96 -31.71 -1.71
CA PHE A 172 -0.43 -30.35 -1.80
C PHE A 172 0.32 -29.96 -0.51
N THR A 173 -0.27 -30.20 0.66
CA THR A 173 0.37 -29.89 1.95
C THR A 173 1.68 -30.65 2.13
N ALA A 174 1.67 -31.95 1.87
CA ALA A 174 2.88 -32.78 1.92
C ALA A 174 3.96 -32.30 0.92
N GLY A 175 3.55 -31.81 -0.24
CA GLY A 175 4.46 -31.24 -1.24
C GLY A 175 5.09 -29.92 -0.77
N ILE A 176 4.30 -29.04 -0.14
CA ILE A 176 4.78 -27.80 0.46
C ILE A 176 5.77 -28.09 1.60
N ASP A 177 5.47 -29.08 2.45
CA ASP A 177 6.33 -29.49 3.57
C ASP A 177 7.62 -30.12 3.08
N LYS A 178 7.54 -31.02 2.10
CA LYS A 178 8.70 -31.64 1.44
C LYS A 178 9.63 -30.58 0.88
N GLY A 179 9.08 -29.63 0.13
CA GLY A 179 9.82 -28.53 -0.45
C GLY A 179 10.79 -28.94 -1.53
N PHE A 180 10.52 -28.52 -2.75
CA PHE A 180 11.42 -28.76 -3.87
C PHE A 180 12.39 -27.59 -4.02
N TYR A 181 13.63 -27.87 -4.43
CA TYR A 181 14.53 -26.80 -4.82
C TYR A 181 13.99 -26.10 -6.06
N GLN A 182 14.25 -24.79 -6.19
CA GLN A 182 13.80 -23.99 -7.32
C GLN A 182 14.19 -24.57 -8.69
N TYR A 183 15.31 -25.30 -8.80
CA TYR A 183 15.75 -25.89 -10.06
C TYR A 183 15.34 -27.36 -10.22
N ASP A 184 14.61 -27.92 -9.26
CA ASP A 184 14.24 -29.32 -9.26
C ASP A 184 12.90 -29.54 -9.97
N TYR A 185 12.87 -29.17 -11.26
CA TYR A 185 11.71 -29.35 -12.13
C TYR A 185 11.35 -30.82 -12.27
N VAL A 186 12.36 -31.69 -12.41
CA VAL A 186 12.14 -33.11 -12.65
C VAL A 186 11.46 -33.76 -11.45
N ASN A 187 11.96 -33.56 -10.22
CA ASN A 187 11.34 -34.22 -9.07
C ASN A 187 10.01 -33.57 -8.69
N SER A 188 9.84 -32.26 -8.90
CA SER A 188 8.56 -31.59 -8.64
C SER A 188 7.48 -31.99 -9.65
N SER A 189 7.79 -32.04 -10.94
CA SER A 189 6.88 -32.56 -11.97
C SER A 189 6.56 -34.03 -11.74
N LYS A 190 7.56 -34.87 -11.45
CA LYS A 190 7.33 -36.28 -11.12
C LYS A 190 6.43 -36.44 -9.89
N TYR A 191 6.64 -35.62 -8.86
CA TYR A 191 5.76 -35.62 -7.69
C TYR A 191 4.32 -35.29 -8.08
N ILE A 192 4.09 -34.33 -8.98
CA ILE A 192 2.74 -33.99 -9.47
C ILE A 192 2.17 -35.12 -10.32
N GLU A 193 2.96 -35.75 -11.18
CA GLU A 193 2.53 -36.91 -12.00
C GLU A 193 2.09 -38.10 -11.11
N ASP A 194 2.72 -38.30 -9.96
CA ASP A 194 2.38 -39.36 -9.01
C ASP A 194 1.03 -39.11 -8.27
N PHE A 195 0.49 -37.88 -8.30
CA PHE A 195 -0.77 -37.52 -7.62
C PHE A 195 -1.97 -38.30 -8.18
N SER A 196 -2.06 -38.42 -9.50
CA SER A 196 -3.16 -39.12 -10.16
C SER A 196 -3.29 -40.57 -9.69
N ALA A 197 -2.16 -41.27 -9.55
CA ALA A 197 -2.10 -42.64 -9.04
C ALA A 197 -2.47 -42.69 -7.54
N PHE A 198 -1.98 -41.74 -6.75
CA PHE A 198 -2.32 -41.62 -5.33
C PHE A 198 -3.83 -41.43 -5.12
N ALA A 199 -4.43 -40.43 -5.76
CA ALA A 199 -5.85 -40.11 -5.63
C ALA A 199 -6.75 -41.27 -6.11
N TRP A 200 -6.35 -41.96 -7.19
CA TRP A 200 -7.09 -43.12 -7.69
C TRP A 200 -7.07 -44.31 -6.73
N ASN A 201 -5.97 -44.52 -6.02
CA ASN A 201 -5.87 -45.57 -5.00
C ASN A 201 -6.75 -45.24 -3.78
N GLU A 202 -6.77 -43.98 -3.34
CA GLU A 202 -7.67 -43.51 -2.27
C GLU A 202 -9.13 -43.72 -2.67
N PHE A 203 -9.51 -43.34 -3.89
CA PHE A 203 -10.85 -43.57 -4.44
C PHE A 203 -11.26 -45.05 -4.42
N LYS A 204 -10.40 -45.94 -4.90
CA LYS A 204 -10.65 -47.39 -4.91
C LYS A 204 -10.81 -47.98 -3.51
N SER A 205 -10.16 -47.39 -2.50
CA SER A 205 -10.29 -47.86 -1.12
C SER A 205 -11.70 -47.58 -0.55
N VAL A 206 -12.34 -46.51 -1.03
CA VAL A 206 -13.69 -46.09 -0.62
C VAL A 206 -14.77 -46.77 -1.47
N VAL A 207 -14.57 -46.88 -2.79
CA VAL A 207 -15.53 -47.46 -3.72
C VAL A 207 -15.29 -48.98 -3.84
N ASN A 208 -15.85 -49.73 -2.90
CA ASN A 208 -15.73 -51.18 -2.87
C ASN A 208 -16.78 -51.86 -3.77
N VAL A 209 -16.33 -52.72 -4.69
CA VAL A 209 -17.18 -53.55 -5.58
C VAL A 209 -18.13 -54.50 -4.84
N ASN A 210 -17.89 -54.76 -3.55
CA ASN A 210 -18.76 -55.57 -2.70
C ASN A 210 -19.93 -54.76 -2.10
N VAL A 211 -19.85 -53.43 -2.14
CA VAL A 211 -20.88 -52.51 -1.58
C VAL A 211 -21.70 -51.87 -2.69
N PHE A 212 -21.06 -51.52 -3.81
CA PHE A 212 -21.71 -50.87 -4.94
C PHE A 212 -21.98 -51.84 -6.09
N SER A 213 -23.04 -51.59 -6.87
CA SER A 213 -23.27 -52.37 -8.08
C SER A 213 -22.17 -52.08 -9.11
N LYS A 214 -21.89 -53.05 -10.00
CA LYS A 214 -20.90 -52.86 -11.08
C LYS A 214 -21.18 -51.62 -11.94
N ARG A 215 -22.46 -51.28 -12.13
CA ARG A 215 -22.88 -50.09 -12.90
C ARG A 215 -22.51 -48.80 -12.15
N ASP A 216 -22.76 -48.76 -10.85
CA ASP A 216 -22.47 -47.58 -10.02
C ASP A 216 -20.96 -47.36 -9.90
N VAL A 217 -20.19 -48.45 -9.71
CA VAL A 217 -18.72 -48.38 -9.71
C VAL A 217 -18.19 -47.78 -11.00
N THR A 218 -18.71 -48.21 -12.17
CA THR A 218 -18.30 -47.64 -13.46
C THR A 218 -18.67 -46.16 -13.59
N LEU A 219 -19.88 -45.77 -13.16
CA LEU A 219 -20.32 -44.39 -13.20
C LEU A 219 -19.43 -43.49 -12.32
N LEU A 220 -19.26 -43.86 -11.05
CA LEU A 220 -18.42 -43.14 -10.09
C LEU A 220 -16.96 -43.07 -10.55
N SER A 221 -16.44 -44.15 -11.15
CA SER A 221 -15.07 -44.18 -11.68
C SER A 221 -14.88 -43.21 -12.85
N ASN A 222 -15.87 -43.11 -13.73
CA ASN A 222 -15.83 -42.16 -14.84
C ASN A 222 -15.91 -40.72 -14.31
N GLU A 223 -16.87 -40.41 -13.43
CA GLU A 223 -16.99 -39.08 -12.81
C GLU A 223 -15.70 -38.69 -12.08
N PHE A 224 -15.14 -39.59 -11.27
CA PHE A 224 -13.88 -39.34 -10.57
C PHE A 224 -12.73 -39.06 -11.53
N LYS A 225 -12.62 -39.82 -12.62
CA LYS A 225 -11.56 -39.66 -13.61
C LYS A 225 -11.59 -38.30 -14.30
N GLU A 226 -12.78 -37.82 -14.66
CA GLU A 226 -12.90 -36.51 -15.33
C GLU A 226 -12.59 -35.35 -14.37
N THR A 227 -13.03 -35.43 -13.12
CA THR A 227 -12.66 -34.45 -12.09
C THR A 227 -11.17 -34.51 -11.74
N LEU A 228 -10.58 -35.71 -11.74
CA LEU A 228 -9.15 -35.92 -11.51
C LEU A 228 -8.29 -35.22 -12.57
N TYR A 229 -8.69 -35.27 -13.85
CA TYR A 229 -7.97 -34.61 -14.94
C TYR A 229 -7.81 -33.09 -14.72
N PHE A 230 -8.88 -32.40 -14.30
CA PHE A 230 -8.80 -30.97 -13.99
C PHE A 230 -8.04 -30.70 -12.69
N THR A 231 -8.11 -31.64 -11.74
CA THR A 231 -7.37 -31.54 -10.48
C THR A 231 -5.86 -31.69 -10.69
N ASP A 232 -5.41 -32.55 -11.60
CA ASP A 232 -4.02 -32.63 -12.05
C ASP A 232 -3.54 -31.32 -12.66
N SER A 233 -4.39 -30.67 -13.47
CA SER A 233 -4.09 -29.37 -14.07
C SER A 233 -3.98 -28.27 -13.01
N LEU A 234 -4.85 -28.30 -12.00
CA LEU A 234 -4.78 -27.41 -10.84
C LEU A 234 -3.49 -27.64 -10.07
N LEU A 235 -3.14 -28.88 -9.72
CA LEU A 235 -1.91 -29.17 -8.99
C LEU A 235 -0.67 -28.78 -9.79
N SER A 236 -0.68 -28.99 -11.11
CA SER A 236 0.37 -28.54 -12.03
C SER A 236 0.55 -27.02 -11.95
N SER A 237 -0.54 -26.25 -11.98
CA SER A 237 -0.46 -24.79 -11.82
C SER A 237 0.17 -24.37 -10.49
N LEU A 238 -0.03 -25.17 -9.44
CA LEU A 238 0.50 -24.92 -8.10
C LEU A 238 1.95 -25.42 -7.90
N ASN A 239 2.58 -25.98 -8.94
CA ASN A 239 3.98 -26.41 -8.88
C ASN A 239 4.93 -25.29 -8.44
N VAL A 240 4.61 -24.04 -8.81
CA VAL A 240 5.35 -22.85 -8.37
C VAL A 240 5.48 -22.78 -6.85
N CYS A 241 4.46 -23.20 -6.10
CA CYS A 241 4.46 -23.17 -4.64
C CYS A 241 5.25 -24.31 -4.02
N LEU A 242 5.24 -25.47 -4.64
CA LEU A 242 6.05 -26.62 -4.22
C LEU A 242 7.55 -26.29 -4.31
N ARG A 243 7.93 -25.49 -5.30
CA ARG A 243 9.30 -25.03 -5.58
C ARG A 243 9.67 -23.70 -4.93
N ALA A 244 8.71 -23.03 -4.28
CA ALA A 244 8.93 -21.71 -3.72
C ALA A 244 10.00 -21.77 -2.61
N PRO A 245 10.81 -20.70 -2.42
CA PRO A 245 11.78 -20.64 -1.33
C PRO A 245 11.10 -20.85 0.02
N LYS A 246 11.83 -21.42 0.97
CA LYS A 246 11.29 -21.72 2.31
C LYS A 246 10.67 -20.49 2.98
N SER A 247 11.29 -19.32 2.83
CA SER A 247 10.83 -18.03 3.36
C SER A 247 9.53 -17.51 2.70
N ILE A 248 9.18 -17.98 1.49
CA ILE A 248 7.84 -17.72 0.93
C ILE A 248 6.85 -18.76 1.47
N ARG A 249 7.23 -20.05 1.47
CA ARG A 249 6.36 -21.15 1.93
C ARG A 249 5.94 -21.04 3.39
N ASN A 250 6.84 -20.59 4.27
CA ASN A 250 6.55 -20.42 5.69
C ASN A 250 5.95 -19.06 6.06
N GLY A 251 5.69 -18.19 5.07
CA GLY A 251 5.06 -16.90 5.28
C GLY A 251 5.99 -15.77 5.77
N GLU A 252 7.30 -16.00 5.95
CA GLU A 252 8.24 -14.93 6.34
C GLU A 252 8.20 -13.75 5.35
N TYR A 253 8.17 -14.04 4.05
CA TYR A 253 8.04 -13.02 3.02
C TYR A 253 6.71 -12.29 3.09
N SER A 254 5.62 -13.00 3.37
CA SER A 254 4.30 -12.38 3.51
C SER A 254 4.25 -11.46 4.72
N ASN A 255 4.87 -11.85 5.83
CA ASN A 255 4.95 -11.04 7.04
C ASN A 255 5.78 -9.77 6.79
N TRP A 256 6.93 -9.93 6.12
CA TRP A 256 7.76 -8.81 5.68
C TRP A 256 6.99 -7.85 4.76
N SER A 257 6.34 -8.39 3.72
CA SER A 257 5.59 -7.60 2.74
C SER A 257 4.43 -6.85 3.39
N LYS A 258 3.68 -7.50 4.29
CA LYS A 258 2.61 -6.87 5.06
C LYS A 258 3.15 -5.73 5.93
N HIS A 259 4.21 -5.98 6.70
CA HIS A 259 4.81 -4.98 7.57
C HIS A 259 5.33 -3.77 6.79
N ARG A 260 5.94 -4.01 5.63
CA ARG A 260 6.37 -2.97 4.70
C ARG A 260 5.17 -2.16 4.17
N LEU A 261 4.12 -2.83 3.72
CA LEU A 261 2.93 -2.17 3.15
C LEU A 261 2.20 -1.32 4.19
N GLU A 262 2.09 -1.79 5.43
CA GLU A 262 1.56 -1.01 6.55
C GLU A 262 2.34 0.30 6.72
N LYS A 263 3.67 0.23 6.74
CA LYS A 263 4.53 1.42 6.88
C LYS A 263 4.49 2.37 5.68
N VAL A 264 4.38 1.83 4.46
CA VAL A 264 4.19 2.64 3.26
C VAL A 264 2.83 3.35 3.29
N SER A 265 1.78 2.68 3.78
CA SER A 265 0.46 3.30 3.96
C SER A 265 0.50 4.42 4.99
N GLU A 266 1.12 4.20 6.16
CA GLU A 266 1.32 5.24 7.18
C GLU A 266 2.06 6.46 6.61
N LEU A 267 3.11 6.24 5.80
CA LEU A 267 3.84 7.32 5.14
C LEU A 267 2.95 8.09 4.15
N SER A 268 2.14 7.39 3.35
CA SER A 268 1.21 8.01 2.39
C SER A 268 0.19 8.90 3.10
N GLU A 269 -0.37 8.45 4.23
CA GLU A 269 -1.28 9.26 5.05
C GLU A 269 -0.61 10.52 5.60
N LEU A 270 0.65 10.41 6.05
CA LEU A 270 1.43 11.57 6.49
C LEU A 270 1.73 12.55 5.35
N GLN A 271 1.98 12.05 4.14
CA GLN A 271 2.16 12.88 2.96
C GLN A 271 0.89 13.61 2.58
N GLU A 272 -0.25 12.91 2.56
CA GLU A 272 -1.56 13.51 2.29
C GLU A 272 -1.92 14.58 3.33
N ARG A 273 -1.65 14.33 4.62
CA ARG A 273 -1.84 15.32 5.68
C ARG A 273 -0.96 16.56 5.48
N ALA A 274 0.31 16.38 5.11
CA ALA A 274 1.21 17.50 4.82
C ALA A 274 0.72 18.32 3.63
N GLU A 275 0.34 17.66 2.53
CA GLU A 275 -0.22 18.32 1.35
C GLU A 275 -1.53 19.07 1.66
N ASN A 276 -2.40 18.49 2.48
CA ASN A 276 -3.65 19.13 2.89
C ASN A 276 -3.40 20.39 3.74
N ILE A 277 -2.38 20.37 4.60
CA ILE A 277 -1.96 21.55 5.37
C ILE A 277 -1.34 22.60 4.44
N GLU A 278 -0.53 22.20 3.46
CA GLU A 278 0.04 23.12 2.46
C GLU A 278 -1.04 23.75 1.56
N LYS A 279 -2.02 22.95 1.11
CA LYS A 279 -3.19 23.43 0.35
C LYS A 279 -4.07 24.35 1.20
N ALA A 280 -4.29 24.01 2.47
CA ALA A 280 -5.02 24.88 3.40
C ALA A 280 -4.26 26.19 3.65
N LYS A 281 -2.92 26.13 3.71
CA LYS A 281 -2.04 27.30 3.77
C LYS A 281 -2.20 28.13 2.49
N SER A 282 -2.15 27.55 1.29
CA SER A 282 -2.28 28.31 0.04
C SER A 282 -3.67 28.94 -0.14
N LEU A 283 -4.75 28.25 0.25
CA LEU A 283 -6.13 28.73 0.11
C LEU A 283 -6.53 29.81 1.14
N LYS A 284 -6.04 29.75 2.39
CA LYS A 284 -6.31 30.79 3.40
C LYS A 284 -5.40 32.02 3.29
N ASN A 285 -4.28 31.93 2.58
CA ASN A 285 -3.18 32.89 2.75
C ASN A 285 -3.08 34.04 1.74
N ASP A 286 -3.95 34.20 0.74
CA ASP A 286 -3.58 35.18 -0.29
C ASP A 286 -3.64 36.64 0.20
N ASN A 287 -4.51 36.99 1.17
CA ASN A 287 -4.59 38.36 1.69
C ASN A 287 -3.95 38.55 3.07
N VAL A 288 -4.22 37.65 4.03
CA VAL A 288 -3.69 37.79 5.40
C VAL A 288 -2.17 37.58 5.44
N THR A 289 -1.64 36.66 4.63
CA THR A 289 -0.20 36.37 4.60
C THR A 289 0.54 37.35 3.73
N LYS A 290 -0.06 37.86 2.65
CA LYS A 290 0.47 39.06 1.96
C LYS A 290 0.53 40.25 2.92
N LEU A 291 -0.54 40.51 3.69
CA LEU A 291 -0.53 41.55 4.72
C LEU A 291 0.59 41.31 5.73
N GLN A 292 0.71 40.10 6.26
CA GLN A 292 1.68 39.74 7.29
C GLN A 292 3.15 39.74 6.81
N PHE A 293 3.44 39.29 5.59
CA PHE A 293 4.83 39.21 5.09
C PHE A 293 5.26 40.44 4.30
N LEU A 294 4.37 40.99 3.47
CA LEU A 294 4.73 42.09 2.57
C LEU A 294 4.50 43.45 3.21
N TYR A 295 3.48 43.60 4.06
CA TYR A 295 3.07 44.93 4.54
C TYR A 295 3.32 45.13 6.04
N TRP A 296 3.19 44.09 6.85
CA TRP A 296 3.35 44.17 8.31
C TRP A 296 4.74 44.65 8.74
N PRO A 297 5.86 44.23 8.11
CA PRO A 297 7.16 44.81 8.43
C PRO A 297 7.20 46.33 8.20
N PHE A 298 6.53 46.83 7.16
CA PHE A 298 6.42 48.26 6.90
C PHE A 298 5.51 48.95 7.93
N ILE A 299 4.42 48.32 8.37
CA ILE A 299 3.55 48.84 9.43
C ILE A 299 4.31 48.94 10.77
N ILE A 300 5.10 47.92 11.13
CA ILE A 300 5.93 47.94 12.33
C ILE A 300 6.99 49.05 12.23
N ILE A 301 7.68 49.14 11.09
CA ILE A 301 8.70 50.18 10.86
C ILE A 301 8.08 51.57 11.00
N LEU A 302 6.91 51.79 10.40
CA LEU A 302 6.19 53.05 10.51
C LEU A 302 5.84 53.36 11.97
N ALA A 303 5.30 52.38 12.71
CA ALA A 303 4.96 52.52 14.12
C ALA A 303 6.20 52.84 14.97
N LEU A 304 7.33 52.17 14.73
CA LEU A 304 8.61 52.42 15.39
C LEU A 304 9.17 53.82 15.06
N SER A 305 9.09 54.24 13.80
CA SER A 305 9.53 55.58 13.38
C SER A 305 8.69 56.69 14.03
N ILE A 306 7.38 56.50 14.14
CA ILE A 306 6.49 57.46 14.83
C ILE A 306 6.83 57.50 16.33
N LYS A 307 7.05 56.34 16.96
CA LYS A 307 7.49 56.26 18.36
C LYS A 307 8.85 56.94 18.58
N PHE A 308 9.78 56.78 17.63
CA PHE A 308 11.05 57.48 17.62
C PHE A 308 10.87 59.00 17.51
N GLY A 309 10.01 59.48 16.60
CA GLY A 309 9.68 60.90 16.49
C GLY A 309 9.11 61.49 17.78
N LYS A 310 8.25 60.75 18.49
CA LYS A 310 7.77 61.13 19.83
C LYS A 310 8.94 61.29 20.81
N ALA A 311 9.87 60.33 20.83
CA ALA A 311 11.04 60.39 21.70
C ALA A 311 11.88 61.63 21.38
N VAL A 312 12.11 61.94 20.10
CA VAL A 312 12.81 63.17 19.68
C VAL A 312 12.08 64.43 20.15
N ASN A 313 10.75 64.53 19.97
CA ASN A 313 9.97 65.68 20.46
C ASN A 313 10.10 65.89 21.97
N SER A 314 10.18 64.81 22.76
CA SER A 314 10.34 64.91 24.22
C SER A 314 11.68 65.51 24.66
N LEU A 315 12.69 65.49 23.79
CA LEU A 315 14.02 66.07 24.04
C LEU A 315 14.08 67.56 23.69
N VAL A 316 13.08 68.12 23.00
CA VAL A 316 13.05 69.53 22.61
C VAL A 316 12.62 70.39 23.81
N PRO A 317 13.43 71.35 24.28
CA PRO A 317 13.09 72.14 25.45
C PRO A 317 11.80 72.94 25.23
N LYS A 318 10.87 72.83 26.18
CA LYS A 318 9.67 73.68 26.22
C LYS A 318 10.12 75.09 26.62
N LYS A 319 9.78 76.11 25.81
CA LYS A 319 9.94 77.50 26.25
C LYS A 319 9.01 77.66 27.45
N ILE A 320 9.60 77.94 28.61
CA ILE A 320 8.92 78.27 29.86
C ILE A 320 8.24 79.63 29.67
#